data_AF-A0A7R7WBX9-F1
#
_entry.id   AF-A0A7R7WBX9-F1
#
_cell.length_a   1.000
_cell.length_b   1.000
_cell.length_c   1.000
_cell.angle_alpha   90.00
_cell.angle_beta   90.00
_cell.angle_gamma   90.00
#
_symmetry.space_group_name_H-M   'P 1'
#
loop_
_entity.id
_entity.type
_entity.pdbx_description
1 polymer ?
#
loop_
_entity_poly.entity_id
_entity_poly.type
_entity_poly.pdbx_seq_one_letter_code
_entity_poly.pdbx_strand_id
1 'polypeptide(L)'
;MMPNAGQHPTDPDILVVEAWGQGFLVGSLIVMIAITAANMKKGVLLHKLIVAELALALGHGTFIFLHAPAQSWYLSVTAVGLTISHSLHNVIAWMKIHGFFTPWGTRLYLITLLAAQPYWVVEIYANFAFFNRGQALYTTTRPLEPLFRDPWWIFTTCFLLYVIQRGYGCSLVQLIRISPRFGVMLLFMVISVVFAVVDMCATQVENRLGYPPGMEPFWKLAFVFKCLSDTIILDDFRSALDRLRYHYHPDGMPPQEATHARGRTTNRLVNCVPEASIKRPEPVCRPPDMV
;
A
#
# COMPACT_ATOMS: atom_id res chain seq x y z
N MET A 1 35.57 1.01 -19.16
CA MET A 1 34.82 2.25 -19.42
C MET A 1 33.44 2.00 -18.83
N MET A 2 33.09 2.65 -17.71
CA MET A 2 31.75 2.51 -17.13
C MET A 2 30.76 3.09 -18.16
N PRO A 3 29.72 2.36 -18.60
CA PRO A 3 28.69 2.95 -19.45
C PRO A 3 28.12 4.18 -18.73
N ASN A 4 27.96 5.28 -19.45
CA ASN A 4 27.38 6.50 -18.89
C ASN A 4 25.96 6.14 -18.40
N ALA A 5 25.79 6.06 -17.08
CA ALA A 5 24.53 5.67 -16.44
C ALA A 5 23.32 6.54 -16.83
N GLY A 6 23.55 7.73 -17.40
CA GLY A 6 22.52 8.63 -17.93
C GLY A 6 22.19 8.46 -19.42
N GLN A 7 22.75 7.46 -20.12
CA GLN A 7 22.39 7.20 -21.52
C GLN A 7 21.13 6.33 -21.60
N HIS A 8 20.24 6.73 -22.49
CA HIS A 8 19.05 5.97 -22.85
C HIS A 8 19.44 4.52 -23.22
N PRO A 9 18.67 3.50 -22.77
CA PRO A 9 18.95 2.12 -23.13
C PRO A 9 19.02 1.98 -24.67
N THR A 10 20.12 1.43 -25.17
CA THR A 10 20.33 1.14 -26.59
C THR A 10 20.00 -0.30 -26.96
N ASP A 11 19.93 -1.18 -25.96
CA ASP A 11 19.50 -2.56 -26.13
C ASP A 11 17.98 -2.61 -26.37
N PRO A 12 17.53 -3.16 -27.50
CA PRO A 12 16.11 -3.22 -27.85
C PRO A 12 15.28 -4.03 -26.84
N ASP A 13 15.84 -5.09 -26.25
CA ASP A 13 15.09 -5.95 -25.33
C ASP A 13 14.81 -5.21 -24.01
N ILE A 14 15.82 -4.49 -23.51
CA ILE A 14 15.69 -3.63 -22.33
C ILE A 14 14.71 -2.49 -22.60
N LEU A 15 14.78 -1.88 -23.78
CA LEU A 15 13.90 -0.79 -24.16
C LEU A 15 12.43 -1.24 -24.23
N VAL A 16 12.16 -2.43 -24.77
CA VAL A 16 10.80 -3.00 -24.85
C VAL A 16 10.24 -3.25 -23.46
N VAL A 17 11.01 -3.87 -22.56
CA VAL A 17 10.58 -4.14 -21.19
C VAL A 17 10.32 -2.84 -20.43
N GLU A 18 11.21 -1.86 -20.58
CA GLU A 18 11.07 -0.57 -19.92
C GLU A 18 9.85 0.20 -20.45
N ALA A 19 9.68 0.29 -21.77
CA ALA A 19 8.52 0.94 -22.38
C ALA A 19 7.20 0.28 -21.97
N TRP A 20 7.14 -1.05 -21.95
CA TRP A 20 5.98 -1.79 -21.48
C TRP A 20 5.69 -1.51 -20.01
N GLY A 21 6.70 -1.59 -19.13
CA GLY A 21 6.54 -1.37 -17.70
C GLY A 21 6.10 0.05 -17.38
N GLN A 22 6.67 1.04 -18.06
CA GLN A 22 6.29 2.46 -17.93
C GLN A 22 4.87 2.72 -18.43
N GLY A 23 4.51 2.18 -19.59
CA GLY A 23 3.15 2.28 -20.13
C GLY A 23 2.10 1.62 -19.22
N PHE A 24 2.41 0.44 -18.67
CA PHE A 24 1.55 -0.25 -17.70
C PHE A 24 1.36 0.57 -16.43
N LEU A 25 2.44 1.14 -15.88
CA LEU A 25 2.41 2.00 -14.70
C LEU A 25 1.53 3.23 -14.94
N VAL A 26 1.85 4.04 -15.95
CA VAL A 26 1.10 5.28 -16.26
C VAL A 26 -0.36 5.00 -16.56
N GLY A 27 -0.63 4.03 -17.45
CA GLY A 27 -1.98 3.69 -17.86
C GLY A 27 -2.84 3.25 -16.68
N SER A 28 -2.30 2.37 -15.82
CA SER A 28 -3.01 1.91 -14.63
C SER A 28 -3.28 3.04 -13.64
N LEU A 29 -2.30 3.92 -13.40
CA LEU A 29 -2.46 5.06 -12.49
C LEU A 29 -3.53 6.04 -12.98
N ILE A 30 -3.59 6.35 -14.29
CA ILE A 30 -4.61 7.23 -14.86
C ILE A 30 -6.02 6.65 -14.63
N VAL A 31 -6.20 5.36 -14.93
CA VAL A 31 -7.49 4.69 -14.74
C VAL A 31 -7.89 4.68 -13.26
N MET A 32 -6.96 4.37 -12.36
CA MET A 32 -7.23 4.37 -10.92
C MET A 32 -7.53 5.78 -10.38
N ILE A 33 -6.85 6.82 -10.87
CA ILE A 33 -7.16 8.22 -10.55
C ILE A 33 -8.59 8.54 -10.98
N ALA A 34 -8.97 8.20 -12.22
CA ALA A 34 -10.30 8.48 -12.75
C ALA A 34 -11.40 7.78 -11.94
N ILE A 35 -11.23 6.50 -11.64
CA ILE A 35 -12.17 5.72 -10.82
C ILE A 35 -12.26 6.31 -9.41
N THR A 36 -11.12 6.53 -8.76
CA THR A 36 -11.08 7.06 -7.39
C THR A 36 -11.74 8.43 -7.34
N ALA A 37 -11.43 9.32 -8.30
CA ALA A 37 -11.98 10.66 -8.43
C ALA A 37 -13.51 10.64 -8.64
N ALA A 38 -14.01 9.75 -9.51
CA ALA A 38 -15.44 9.59 -9.76
C ALA A 38 -16.21 9.10 -8.53
N ASN A 39 -15.59 8.25 -7.71
CA ASN A 39 -16.19 7.69 -6.49
C ASN A 39 -15.91 8.54 -5.22
N MET A 40 -15.25 9.69 -5.34
CA MET A 40 -14.88 10.51 -4.16
C MET A 40 -16.10 11.02 -3.40
N LYS A 41 -16.18 10.65 -2.11
CA LYS A 41 -17.15 11.21 -1.17
C LYS A 41 -16.63 12.50 -0.53
N LYS A 42 -17.48 13.54 -0.51
CA LYS A 42 -17.13 14.83 0.10
C LYS A 42 -16.80 14.65 1.59
N GLY A 43 -15.62 15.12 2.00
CA GLY A 43 -15.17 15.07 3.40
C GLY A 43 -14.37 13.83 3.80
N VAL A 44 -14.18 12.85 2.91
CA VAL A 44 -13.35 11.68 3.20
C VAL A 44 -11.90 11.94 2.77
N LEU A 45 -11.00 12.12 3.74
CA LEU A 45 -9.59 12.40 3.49
C LEU A 45 -8.88 11.27 2.73
N LEU A 46 -9.22 10.01 3.03
CA LEU A 46 -8.57 8.83 2.46
C LEU A 46 -8.58 8.82 0.92
N HIS A 47 -9.70 9.18 0.28
CA HIS A 47 -9.78 9.26 -1.19
C HIS A 47 -8.86 10.34 -1.76
N LYS A 48 -8.74 11.49 -1.08
CA LYS A 48 -7.86 12.58 -1.51
C LYS A 48 -6.40 12.17 -1.44
N LEU A 49 -6.01 11.44 -0.39
CA LEU A 49 -4.65 10.93 -0.24
C LEU A 49 -4.33 9.89 -1.30
N ILE A 50 -5.26 8.98 -1.61
CA ILE A 50 -5.07 7.99 -2.68
C ILE A 50 -4.90 8.70 -4.03
N VAL A 51 -5.73 9.68 -4.38
CA VAL A 51 -5.53 10.44 -5.63
C VAL A 51 -4.17 11.17 -5.63
N ALA A 52 -3.75 11.74 -4.50
CA ALA A 52 -2.45 12.41 -4.40
C ALA A 52 -1.27 11.44 -4.55
N GLU A 53 -1.33 10.26 -3.94
CA GLU A 53 -0.36 9.17 -4.09
C GLU A 53 -0.19 8.80 -5.57
N LEU A 54 -1.30 8.53 -6.26
CA LEU A 54 -1.28 8.14 -7.67
C LEU A 54 -0.72 9.27 -8.55
N ALA A 55 -1.11 10.51 -8.30
CA ALA A 55 -0.64 11.67 -9.06
C ALA A 55 0.87 11.92 -8.89
N LEU A 56 1.41 11.71 -7.69
CA LEU A 56 2.83 11.85 -7.40
C LEU A 56 3.70 10.80 -8.12
N ALA A 57 3.19 9.58 -8.26
CA ALA A 57 3.88 8.51 -8.98
C ALA A 57 3.77 8.62 -10.51
N LEU A 58 2.71 9.25 -11.01
CA LEU A 58 2.39 9.30 -12.44
C LEU A 58 3.54 9.83 -13.31
N GLY A 59 4.21 10.90 -12.85
CA GLY A 59 5.29 11.54 -13.61
C GLY A 59 6.54 10.66 -13.74
N HIS A 60 6.78 9.75 -12.81
CA HIS A 60 7.92 8.83 -12.92
C HIS A 60 7.73 7.82 -14.06
N GLY A 61 6.48 7.61 -14.44
CA GLY A 61 6.05 6.76 -15.54
C GLY A 61 6.50 7.19 -16.95
N THR A 62 7.00 8.41 -17.12
CA THR A 62 7.09 9.06 -18.45
C THR A 62 8.50 9.50 -18.83
N PHE A 63 9.52 9.18 -18.03
CA PHE A 63 10.89 9.64 -18.31
C PHE A 63 11.46 9.07 -19.62
N ILE A 64 11.00 7.90 -20.05
CA ILE A 64 11.50 7.21 -21.26
C ILE A 64 11.22 8.00 -22.55
N PHE A 65 10.27 8.95 -22.54
CA PHE A 65 9.98 9.80 -23.70
C PHE A 65 11.01 10.91 -23.90
N LEU A 66 11.85 11.18 -22.91
CA LEU A 66 12.85 12.25 -22.95
C LEU A 66 14.20 11.70 -23.37
N HIS A 67 14.97 12.57 -24.04
CA HIS A 67 16.33 12.26 -24.47
C HIS A 67 17.35 13.00 -23.60
N ALA A 68 18.60 12.54 -23.61
CA ALA A 68 19.70 13.22 -22.94
C ALA A 68 19.85 14.66 -23.47
N PRO A 69 20.10 15.66 -22.61
CA PRO A 69 20.34 15.57 -21.16
C PRO A 69 19.08 15.71 -20.29
N ALA A 70 17.90 15.96 -20.86
CA ALA A 70 16.67 16.22 -20.09
C ALA A 70 16.15 14.97 -19.36
N GLN A 71 16.39 13.79 -19.93
CA GLN A 71 15.95 12.51 -19.38
C GLN A 71 16.42 12.26 -17.94
N SER A 72 17.72 12.43 -17.66
CA SER A 72 18.31 12.12 -16.35
C SER A 72 17.79 13.06 -15.27
N TRP A 73 17.61 14.34 -15.60
CA TRP A 73 17.01 15.34 -14.71
C TRP A 73 15.56 15.01 -14.40
N TYR A 74 14.77 14.71 -15.44
CA TYR A 74 13.36 14.38 -15.28
C TYR A 74 13.17 13.09 -14.47
N LEU A 75 13.96 12.05 -14.75
CA LEU A 75 13.97 10.81 -13.97
C LEU A 75 14.25 11.08 -12.49
N SER A 76 15.27 11.90 -12.19
CA SER A 76 15.65 12.22 -10.82
C SER A 76 14.57 13.02 -10.09
N VAL A 77 13.99 14.02 -10.74
CA VAL A 77 12.92 14.86 -10.17
C VAL A 77 11.65 14.05 -9.92
N THR A 78 11.27 13.21 -10.87
CA THR A 78 10.07 12.38 -10.74
C THR A 78 10.26 11.22 -9.76
N ALA A 79 11.50 10.74 -9.55
CA ALA A 79 11.82 9.78 -8.50
C ALA A 79 11.52 10.35 -7.10
N VAL A 80 11.70 11.66 -6.88
CA VAL A 80 11.25 12.31 -5.63
C VAL A 80 9.75 12.15 -5.45
N GLY A 81 8.97 12.41 -6.50
CA GLY A 81 7.51 12.22 -6.49
C GLY A 81 7.12 10.78 -6.17
N LEU A 82 7.77 9.81 -6.82
CA LEU A 82 7.55 8.38 -6.55
C LEU A 82 7.89 8.00 -5.10
N THR A 83 8.97 8.51 -4.53
CA THR A 83 9.35 8.25 -3.13
C THR A 83 8.34 8.84 -2.14
N ILE A 84 7.83 10.05 -2.42
CA ILE A 84 6.75 10.65 -1.63
C ILE A 84 5.48 9.80 -1.75
N SER A 85 5.17 9.30 -2.95
CA SER A 85 4.06 8.39 -3.19
C SER A 85 4.18 7.11 -2.36
N HIS A 86 5.34 6.44 -2.36
CA HIS A 86 5.60 5.26 -1.52
C HIS A 86 5.41 5.54 -0.02
N SER A 87 5.90 6.68 0.46
CA SER A 87 5.71 7.09 1.86
C SER A 87 4.23 7.33 2.17
N LEU A 88 3.51 7.97 1.25
CA LEU A 88 2.08 8.24 1.39
C LEU A 88 1.24 6.96 1.37
N HIS A 89 1.59 6.00 0.50
CA HIS A 89 1.01 4.66 0.46
C HIS A 89 1.07 3.98 1.83
N ASN A 90 2.24 4.02 2.48
CA ASN A 90 2.43 3.42 3.80
C ASN A 90 1.60 4.13 4.90
N VAL A 91 1.34 5.43 4.77
CA VAL A 91 0.40 6.17 5.63
C VAL A 91 -1.05 5.76 5.35
N ILE A 92 -1.44 5.60 4.08
CA ILE A 92 -2.77 5.14 3.68
C ILE A 92 -3.05 3.73 4.20
N ALA A 93 -2.06 2.83 4.09
CA ALA A 93 -2.08 1.49 4.66
C ALA A 93 -2.32 1.53 6.18
N TRP A 94 -1.58 2.38 6.90
CA TRP A 94 -1.82 2.61 8.33
C TRP A 94 -3.23 3.10 8.61
N MET A 95 -3.73 4.10 7.87
CA MET A 95 -5.09 4.62 8.05
C MET A 95 -6.16 3.54 7.86
N LYS A 96 -5.90 2.48 7.09
CA LYS A 96 -6.84 1.36 6.93
C LYS A 96 -6.87 0.43 8.13
N ILE A 97 -5.72 0.19 8.75
CA ILE A 97 -5.60 -0.77 9.85
C ILE A 97 -5.54 -0.13 11.25
N HIS A 98 -5.43 1.20 11.35
CA HIS A 98 -5.23 1.90 12.63
C HIS A 98 -6.34 1.61 13.66
N GLY A 99 -7.57 1.36 13.22
CA GLY A 99 -8.70 1.02 14.09
C GLY A 99 -8.54 -0.32 14.81
N PHE A 100 -7.65 -1.19 14.34
CA PHE A 100 -7.34 -2.48 14.96
C PHE A 100 -6.10 -2.42 15.87
N PHE A 101 -5.37 -1.29 15.91
CA PHE A 101 -4.18 -1.16 16.73
C PHE A 101 -4.48 -0.67 18.15
N THR A 102 -3.65 -1.11 19.09
CA THR A 102 -3.49 -0.41 20.36
C THR A 102 -2.81 0.94 20.12
N PRO A 103 -2.95 1.93 21.03
CA PRO A 103 -2.26 3.21 20.90
C PRO A 103 -0.73 3.09 20.73
N TRP A 104 -0.13 2.06 21.33
CA TRP A 104 1.30 1.79 21.19
C TRP A 104 1.66 1.20 19.81
N GLY A 105 0.84 0.30 19.27
CA GLY A 105 1.04 -0.26 17.92
C GLY A 105 1.01 0.82 16.83
N THR A 106 0.08 1.78 16.93
CA THR A 106 0.03 2.94 16.04
C THR A 106 1.30 3.79 16.11
N ARG A 107 1.82 4.06 17.31
CA ARG A 107 3.06 4.83 17.47
C ARG A 107 4.25 4.10 16.87
N LEU A 108 4.37 2.79 17.11
CA LEU A 108 5.48 1.99 16.57
C LEU A 108 5.46 1.96 15.04
N TYR A 109 4.29 1.78 14.43
CA TYR A 109 4.14 1.85 12.97
C TYR A 109 4.63 3.19 12.42
N LEU A 110 4.19 4.31 13.00
CA LEU A 110 4.55 5.64 12.51
C LEU A 110 6.01 6.01 12.77
N ILE A 111 6.56 5.62 13.93
CA ILE A 111 7.98 5.85 14.27
C ILE A 111 8.89 5.08 13.31
N THR A 112 8.58 3.83 13.02
CA THR A 112 9.36 3.04 12.05
C THR A 112 9.28 3.65 10.66
N LEU A 113 8.10 4.10 10.22
CA LEU A 113 7.94 4.78 8.93
C LEU A 113 8.74 6.08 8.85
N LEU A 114 8.78 6.85 9.95
CA LEU A 114 9.60 8.05 10.06
C LEU A 114 11.10 7.73 10.02
N ALA A 115 11.52 6.65 10.68
CA ALA A 115 12.91 6.20 10.70
C ALA A 115 13.43 5.77 9.31
N ALA A 116 12.55 5.48 8.35
CA ALA A 116 12.93 5.20 6.96
C ALA A 116 13.26 6.46 6.14
N GLN A 117 12.81 7.64 6.56
CA GLN A 117 12.98 8.88 5.79
C GLN A 117 14.45 9.28 5.54
N PRO A 118 15.39 9.12 6.49
CA PRO A 118 16.81 9.39 6.24
C PRO A 118 17.39 8.55 5.09
N TYR A 119 16.99 7.28 4.97
CA TYR A 119 17.40 6.44 3.84
C TYR A 119 16.92 7.03 2.51
N TRP A 120 15.64 7.43 2.44
CA TRP A 120 15.06 8.00 1.22
C TRP A 120 15.73 9.30 0.77
N VAL A 121 16.16 10.14 1.71
CA VAL A 121 16.93 11.35 1.40
C VAL A 121 18.28 10.99 0.74
N VAL A 122 18.98 9.99 1.28
CA VAL A 122 20.24 9.50 0.70
C VAL A 122 20.02 8.87 -0.66
N GLU A 123 18.96 8.07 -0.81
CA GLU A 123 18.63 7.38 -2.07
C GLU A 123 18.29 8.36 -3.20
N ILE A 124 17.52 9.42 -2.91
CA ILE A 124 17.23 10.49 -3.88
C ILE A 124 18.52 11.17 -4.35
N TYR A 125 19.43 11.49 -3.43
CA TYR A 125 20.72 12.06 -3.78
C TYR A 125 21.56 11.09 -4.61
N ALA A 126 21.62 9.82 -4.20
CA ALA A 126 22.37 8.77 -4.89
C ALA A 126 21.86 8.57 -6.32
N ASN A 127 20.53 8.54 -6.51
CA ASN A 127 19.89 8.48 -7.82
C ASN A 127 20.31 9.66 -8.71
N PHE A 128 20.17 10.89 -8.20
CA PHE A 128 20.60 12.09 -8.93
C PHE A 128 22.08 12.04 -9.31
N ALA A 129 22.95 11.67 -8.36
CA ALA A 129 24.39 11.61 -8.57
C ALA A 129 24.81 10.49 -9.53
N PHE A 130 24.11 9.36 -9.55
CA PHE A 130 24.36 8.27 -10.47
C PHE A 130 24.00 8.68 -11.91
N PHE A 131 22.76 9.14 -12.13
CA PHE A 131 22.27 9.46 -13.47
C PHE A 131 22.85 10.75 -14.07
N ASN A 132 23.27 11.72 -13.25
CA ASN A 132 23.78 13.01 -13.74
C ASN A 132 25.29 13.22 -13.53
N ARG A 133 25.92 12.50 -12.59
CA ARG A 133 27.34 12.68 -12.24
C ARG A 133 28.17 11.39 -12.33
N GLY A 134 27.56 10.24 -12.68
CA GLY A 134 28.25 8.96 -12.84
C GLY A 134 28.80 8.36 -11.53
N GLN A 135 28.26 8.75 -10.36
CA GLN A 135 28.73 8.25 -9.07
C GLN A 135 28.08 6.91 -8.71
N ALA A 136 28.85 5.92 -8.27
CA ALA A 136 28.39 4.57 -7.94
C ALA A 136 27.68 4.44 -6.58
N LEU A 137 27.29 5.54 -5.94
CA LEU A 137 26.61 5.48 -4.63
C LEU A 137 25.28 4.73 -4.73
N TYR A 138 24.53 4.96 -5.81
CA TYR A 138 23.24 4.34 -6.06
C TYR A 138 23.30 2.81 -6.13
N THR A 139 24.31 2.25 -6.78
CA THR A 139 24.49 0.78 -6.85
C THR A 139 24.78 0.16 -5.48
N THR A 140 25.23 0.95 -4.50
CA THR A 140 25.53 0.47 -3.15
C THR A 140 24.30 0.54 -2.23
N THR A 141 23.46 1.56 -2.42
CA THR A 141 22.27 1.80 -1.56
C THR A 141 21.00 1.14 -2.07
N ARG A 142 20.92 0.87 -3.38
CA ARG A 142 19.78 0.22 -4.05
C ARG A 142 19.37 -1.14 -3.48
N PRO A 143 20.28 -2.07 -3.13
CA PRO A 143 19.87 -3.36 -2.55
C PRO A 143 19.07 -3.20 -1.23
N LEU A 144 19.23 -2.08 -0.54
CA LEU A 144 18.47 -1.77 0.69
C LEU A 144 17.08 -1.17 0.40
N GLU A 145 16.79 -0.76 -0.83
CA GLU A 145 15.53 -0.08 -1.19
C GLU A 145 14.29 -0.87 -0.78
N PRO A 146 14.17 -2.19 -1.07
CA PRO A 146 12.99 -2.94 -0.68
C PRO A 146 12.77 -2.97 0.84
N LEU A 147 13.84 -2.93 1.63
CA LEU A 147 13.77 -2.92 3.09
C LEU A 147 13.19 -1.62 3.64
N PHE A 148 13.43 -0.48 2.98
CA PHE A 148 12.89 0.82 3.42
C PHE A 148 11.58 1.20 2.72
N ARG A 149 11.12 0.38 1.76
CA ARG A 149 9.89 0.59 0.99
C ARG A 149 8.74 -0.30 1.42
N ASP A 150 8.99 -1.61 1.53
CA ASP A 150 7.95 -2.64 1.53
C ASP A 150 7.51 -3.23 2.89
N PRO A 151 8.26 -3.17 4.01
CA PRO A 151 7.86 -3.87 5.24
C PRO A 151 6.50 -3.48 5.79
N TRP A 152 6.12 -2.20 5.73
CA TRP A 152 4.84 -1.71 6.22
C TRP A 152 3.66 -2.29 5.44
N TRP A 153 3.80 -2.42 4.12
CA TRP A 153 2.76 -3.01 3.28
C TRP A 153 2.63 -4.52 3.51
N ILE A 154 3.75 -5.23 3.59
CA ILE A 154 3.77 -6.67 3.89
C ILE A 154 3.11 -6.91 5.26
N PHE A 155 3.49 -6.11 6.26
CA PHE A 155 2.89 -6.17 7.60
C PHE A 155 1.39 -5.88 7.56
N THR A 156 0.97 -4.82 6.88
CA THR A 156 -0.46 -4.45 6.74
C THR A 156 -1.26 -5.60 6.13
N THR A 157 -0.75 -6.21 5.08
CA THR A 157 -1.40 -7.34 4.39
C THR A 157 -1.54 -8.54 5.31
N CYS A 158 -0.44 -8.97 5.94
CA CYS A 158 -0.44 -10.11 6.85
C CYS A 158 -1.33 -9.86 8.09
N PHE A 159 -1.24 -8.66 8.65
CA PHE A 159 -2.03 -8.26 9.83
C PHE A 159 -3.52 -8.22 9.51
N LEU A 160 -3.92 -7.68 8.36
CA LEU A 160 -5.32 -7.67 7.94
C LEU A 160 -5.86 -9.09 7.78
N LEU A 161 -5.12 -9.97 7.10
CA LEU A 161 -5.49 -11.38 6.96
C LEU A 161 -5.61 -12.08 8.33
N TYR A 162 -4.67 -11.82 9.23
CA TYR A 162 -4.70 -12.35 10.59
C TYR A 162 -5.93 -11.89 11.38
N VAL A 163 -6.23 -10.58 11.36
CA VAL A 163 -7.40 -10.01 12.04
C VAL A 163 -8.70 -10.59 11.48
N ILE A 164 -8.79 -10.78 10.16
CA ILE A 164 -9.98 -11.38 9.54
C ILE A 164 -10.18 -12.83 10.01
N GLN A 165 -9.11 -13.64 9.98
CA GLN A 165 -9.17 -15.04 10.39
C GLN A 165 -9.50 -15.21 11.87
N ARG A 166 -8.98 -14.34 12.75
CA ARG A 166 -9.18 -14.44 14.20
C ARG A 166 -10.43 -13.73 14.70
N GLY A 167 -10.76 -12.57 14.14
CA GLY A 167 -11.79 -11.68 14.67
C GLY A 167 -13.22 -12.04 14.26
N TYR A 168 -13.41 -12.68 13.09
CA TYR A 168 -14.75 -12.92 12.55
C TYR A 168 -15.18 -14.39 12.58
N GLY A 169 -14.32 -15.32 13.00
CA GLY A 169 -14.63 -16.76 13.04
C GLY A 169 -15.03 -17.37 11.68
N CYS A 170 -14.92 -16.59 10.60
CA CYS A 170 -15.32 -16.95 9.26
C CYS A 170 -14.13 -17.53 8.49
N SER A 171 -14.40 -18.55 7.67
CA SER A 171 -13.47 -18.92 6.62
C SER A 171 -13.35 -17.77 5.60
N LEU A 172 -12.13 -17.49 5.11
CA LEU A 172 -11.90 -16.53 4.02
C LEU A 172 -12.81 -16.82 2.81
N VAL A 173 -13.12 -18.09 2.55
CA VAL A 173 -14.02 -18.49 1.45
C VAL A 173 -15.45 -18.01 1.69
N GLN A 174 -15.94 -18.09 2.93
CA GLN A 174 -17.27 -17.58 3.29
C GLN A 174 -17.31 -16.05 3.16
N LEU A 175 -16.25 -15.38 3.58
CA LEU A 175 -16.13 -13.93 3.43
C LEU A 175 -16.15 -13.48 1.97
N ILE A 176 -15.44 -14.19 1.09
CA ILE A 176 -15.43 -13.93 -0.36
C ILE A 176 -16.81 -14.20 -0.97
N ARG A 177 -17.55 -15.22 -0.51
CA ARG A 177 -18.92 -15.46 -0.97
C ARG A 177 -19.89 -14.35 -0.57
N ILE A 178 -19.73 -13.79 0.63
CA ILE A 178 -20.59 -12.69 1.12
C ILE A 178 -20.24 -11.37 0.42
N SER A 179 -18.95 -11.11 0.21
CA SER A 179 -18.46 -9.91 -0.48
C SER A 179 -17.36 -10.28 -1.49
N PRO A 180 -17.72 -10.56 -2.76
CA PRO A 180 -16.75 -10.95 -3.78
C PRO A 180 -15.74 -9.86 -4.08
N ARG A 181 -16.15 -8.58 -4.01
CA ARG A 181 -15.25 -7.43 -4.22
C ARG A 181 -14.15 -7.34 -3.16
N PHE A 182 -14.50 -7.64 -1.91
CA PHE A 182 -13.52 -7.75 -0.83
C PHE A 182 -12.51 -8.87 -1.08
N GLY A 183 -12.94 -9.99 -1.67
CA GLY A 183 -12.05 -11.06 -2.12
C GLY A 183 -11.06 -10.63 -3.19
N VAL A 184 -11.51 -9.88 -4.19
CA VAL A 184 -10.65 -9.32 -5.25
C VAL A 184 -9.61 -8.36 -4.67
N MET A 185 -10.02 -7.51 -3.73
CA MET A 185 -9.10 -6.64 -3.00
C MET A 185 -8.00 -7.43 -2.27
N LEU A 186 -8.37 -8.45 -1.49
CA LEU A 186 -7.39 -9.30 -0.79
C LEU A 186 -6.45 -10.02 -1.77
N LEU A 187 -6.97 -10.47 -2.92
CA LEU A 187 -6.16 -11.08 -3.96
C LEU A 187 -5.09 -10.10 -4.48
N PHE A 188 -5.44 -8.85 -4.75
CA PHE A 188 -4.46 -7.85 -5.18
C PHE A 188 -3.45 -7.50 -4.10
N MET A 189 -3.86 -7.48 -2.83
CA MET A 189 -2.90 -7.33 -1.73
C MET A 189 -1.88 -8.48 -1.72
N VAL A 190 -2.32 -9.73 -1.83
CA VAL A 190 -1.41 -10.89 -1.87
C VAL A 190 -0.51 -10.86 -3.10
N ILE A 191 -1.06 -10.58 -4.30
CA ILE A 191 -0.29 -10.48 -5.54
C ILE A 191 0.79 -9.39 -5.43
N SER A 192 0.44 -8.23 -4.85
CA SER A 192 1.41 -7.16 -4.67
C SER A 192 2.55 -7.53 -3.72
N VAL A 193 2.27 -8.29 -2.66
CA VAL A 193 3.30 -8.81 -1.74
C VAL A 193 4.21 -9.81 -2.46
N VAL A 194 3.65 -10.70 -3.29
CA VAL A 194 4.46 -11.64 -4.10
C VAL A 194 5.41 -10.88 -5.01
N PHE A 195 4.93 -9.87 -5.75
CA PHE A 195 5.80 -9.05 -6.59
C PHE A 195 6.83 -8.25 -5.80
N ALA A 196 6.49 -7.74 -4.61
CA ALA A 196 7.45 -7.05 -3.74
C ALA A 196 8.57 -7.99 -3.26
N VAL A 197 8.25 -9.26 -2.95
CA VAL A 197 9.26 -10.28 -2.60
C VAL A 197 10.12 -10.63 -3.80
N VAL A 198 9.52 -10.84 -4.98
CA VAL A 198 10.27 -11.10 -6.22
C VAL A 198 11.21 -9.93 -6.54
N ASP A 199 10.73 -8.69 -6.40
CA ASP A 199 11.53 -7.48 -6.58
C ASP A 199 12.70 -7.43 -5.58
N MET A 200 12.45 -7.69 -4.30
CA MET A 200 13.49 -7.78 -3.28
C MET A 200 14.55 -8.84 -3.61
N CYS A 201 14.15 -9.99 -4.15
CA CYS A 201 15.09 -11.00 -4.61
C CYS A 201 15.87 -10.53 -5.85
N ALA A 202 15.19 -9.85 -6.78
CA ALA A 202 15.81 -9.37 -8.02
C ALA A 202 16.89 -8.31 -7.74
N THR A 203 16.65 -7.34 -6.86
CA THR A 203 17.63 -6.29 -6.50
C THR A 203 18.85 -6.83 -5.75
N GLN A 204 18.71 -7.98 -5.06
CA GLN A 204 19.82 -8.64 -4.37
C GLN A 204 20.65 -9.53 -5.32
N VAL A 205 20.04 -10.01 -6.41
CA VAL A 205 20.64 -10.94 -7.39
C VAL A 205 21.13 -10.19 -8.64
N GLU A 206 21.12 -8.85 -8.61
CA GLU A 206 21.42 -7.92 -9.72
C GLU A 206 22.71 -8.26 -10.51
N ASN A 207 23.68 -8.93 -9.89
CA ASN A 207 24.87 -9.45 -10.57
C ASN A 207 24.63 -10.66 -11.53
N ARG A 208 23.41 -11.21 -11.68
CA ARG A 208 23.15 -12.41 -12.50
C ARG A 208 22.03 -12.30 -13.54
N LEU A 209 21.13 -11.31 -13.44
CA LEU A 209 19.96 -11.20 -14.33
C LEU A 209 20.18 -10.28 -15.55
N GLY A 210 21.26 -9.50 -15.59
CA GLY A 210 21.64 -8.69 -16.75
C GLY A 210 20.84 -7.41 -16.97
N TYR A 211 19.87 -7.09 -16.11
CA TYR A 211 19.15 -5.81 -16.15
C TYR A 211 19.96 -4.70 -15.49
N PRO A 212 20.02 -3.50 -16.11
CA PRO A 212 20.62 -2.34 -15.46
C PRO A 212 19.83 -1.91 -14.23
N PRO A 213 20.52 -1.36 -13.21
CA PRO A 213 19.88 -0.86 -11.99
C PRO A 213 18.79 0.17 -12.30
N GLY A 214 17.52 -0.18 -12.04
CA GLY A 214 16.39 0.75 -12.13
C GLY A 214 15.26 0.24 -13.00
N MET A 215 15.55 -0.74 -13.87
CA MET A 215 14.68 -1.14 -14.97
C MET A 215 13.94 -2.45 -14.72
N GLU A 216 13.99 -2.99 -13.51
CA GLU A 216 13.26 -4.18 -13.13
C GLU A 216 11.74 -3.91 -13.17
N PRO A 217 10.93 -4.78 -13.81
CA PRO A 217 9.49 -4.55 -13.94
C PRO A 217 8.70 -4.87 -12.66
N PHE A 218 9.30 -5.58 -11.70
CA PHE A 218 8.59 -6.18 -10.57
C PHE A 218 8.08 -5.16 -9.57
N TRP A 219 8.87 -4.14 -9.22
CA TRP A 219 8.39 -3.06 -8.35
C TRP A 219 7.22 -2.29 -8.98
N LYS A 220 7.20 -2.09 -10.30
CA LYS A 220 6.09 -1.41 -11.01
C LYS A 220 4.81 -2.21 -10.88
N LEU A 221 4.90 -3.54 -11.06
CA LEU A 221 3.78 -4.47 -10.84
C LEU A 221 3.31 -4.43 -9.38
N ALA A 222 4.23 -4.55 -8.42
CA ALA A 222 3.90 -4.50 -7.00
C ALA A 222 3.19 -3.20 -6.64
N PHE A 223 3.68 -2.06 -7.14
CA PHE A 223 3.10 -0.74 -6.92
C PHE A 223 1.69 -0.61 -7.52
N VAL A 224 1.48 -1.04 -8.77
CA VAL A 224 0.14 -1.00 -9.38
C VAL A 224 -0.85 -1.84 -8.60
N PHE A 225 -0.49 -3.06 -8.18
CA PHE A 225 -1.42 -3.91 -7.40
C PHE A 225 -1.68 -3.37 -5.99
N LYS A 226 -0.69 -2.74 -5.34
CA LYS A 226 -0.87 -1.97 -4.09
C LYS A 226 -1.94 -0.90 -4.27
N CYS A 227 -1.73 0.00 -5.24
CA CYS A 227 -2.66 1.07 -5.56
C CYS A 227 -4.05 0.56 -5.97
N LEU A 228 -4.13 -0.56 -6.70
CA LEU A 228 -5.40 -1.13 -7.12
C LEU A 228 -6.21 -1.66 -5.93
N SER A 229 -5.54 -2.29 -4.96
CA SER A 229 -6.19 -2.69 -3.71
C SER A 229 -6.72 -1.47 -2.94
N ASP A 230 -6.03 -0.33 -3.04
CA ASP A 230 -6.39 0.93 -2.39
C ASP A 230 -7.58 1.62 -3.03
N THR A 231 -7.73 1.53 -4.35
CA THR A 231 -8.93 2.00 -5.04
C THR A 231 -10.14 1.14 -4.71
N ILE A 232 -9.98 -0.19 -4.57
CA ILE A 232 -11.12 -1.11 -4.30
C ILE A 232 -11.55 -1.07 -2.82
N ILE A 233 -10.62 -0.95 -1.87
CA ILE A 233 -10.93 -0.98 -0.43
C ILE A 233 -11.81 0.20 0.02
N LEU A 234 -11.73 1.34 -0.66
CA LEU A 234 -12.51 2.54 -0.36
C LEU A 234 -14.02 2.35 -0.51
N ASP A 235 -14.44 1.57 -1.49
CA ASP A 235 -15.85 1.44 -1.84
C ASP A 235 -16.55 0.37 -1.01
N ASP A 236 -15.86 -0.73 -0.65
CA ASP A 236 -16.50 -1.92 -0.11
C ASP A 236 -16.03 -2.36 1.29
N PHE A 237 -14.91 -1.86 1.85
CA PHE A 237 -14.42 -2.37 3.15
C PHE A 237 -15.43 -2.19 4.28
N ARG A 238 -15.95 -0.96 4.41
CA ARG A 238 -16.94 -0.63 5.44
C ARG A 238 -18.25 -1.36 5.18
N SER A 239 -18.71 -1.39 3.93
CA SER A 239 -19.95 -2.09 3.57
C SER A 239 -19.87 -3.60 3.80
N ALA A 240 -18.71 -4.22 3.50
CA ALA A 240 -18.47 -5.63 3.74
C ALA A 240 -18.43 -5.96 5.23
N LEU A 241 -17.76 -5.14 6.05
CA LEU A 241 -17.77 -5.30 7.50
C LEU A 241 -19.17 -5.10 8.10
N ASP A 242 -19.92 -4.11 7.62
CA ASP A 242 -21.30 -3.87 8.06
C ASP A 242 -22.22 -5.05 7.70
N ARG A 243 -22.07 -5.63 6.49
CA ARG A 243 -22.78 -6.84 6.06
C ARG A 243 -22.39 -8.06 6.89
N LEU A 244 -21.11 -8.23 7.21
CA LEU A 244 -20.66 -9.33 8.06
C LEU A 244 -21.22 -9.23 9.47
N ARG A 245 -21.16 -8.01 10.05
CA ARG A 245 -21.70 -7.73 11.37
C ARG A 245 -23.20 -8.02 11.42
N TYR A 246 -23.96 -7.61 10.41
CA TYR A 246 -25.39 -7.90 10.33
C TYR A 246 -25.68 -9.40 10.22
N HIS A 247 -24.89 -10.13 9.42
CA HIS A 247 -25.10 -11.56 9.22
C HIS A 247 -24.82 -12.40 10.48
N TYR A 248 -23.87 -11.98 11.34
CA TYR A 248 -23.47 -12.70 12.55
C TYR A 248 -24.06 -12.13 13.87
N HIS A 249 -24.47 -10.86 13.89
CA HIS A 249 -25.15 -10.20 15.01
C HIS A 249 -26.41 -9.46 14.51
N PRO A 250 -27.54 -10.18 14.33
CA PRO A 250 -28.77 -9.62 13.77
C PRO A 250 -29.51 -8.63 14.69
N ASP A 251 -29.11 -8.49 15.97
CA ASP A 251 -29.70 -7.51 16.91
C ASP A 251 -29.32 -6.05 16.59
N GLY A 252 -28.47 -5.83 15.59
CA GLY A 252 -28.18 -4.50 15.04
C GLY A 252 -29.20 -4.09 13.97
N MET A 253 -29.81 -2.91 14.15
CA MET A 253 -30.72 -2.30 13.18
C MET A 253 -30.14 -2.35 11.75
N PRO A 254 -30.94 -2.67 10.71
CA PRO A 254 -30.44 -2.82 9.35
C PRO A 254 -29.81 -1.51 8.84
N PRO A 255 -28.78 -1.58 7.97
CA PRO A 255 -28.25 -0.40 7.31
C PRO A 255 -29.39 0.21 6.48
N GLN A 256 -29.90 1.36 6.92
CA GLN A 256 -30.87 2.12 6.16
C GLN A 256 -30.21 2.50 4.82
N GLU A 257 -30.69 1.94 3.72
CA GLU A 257 -30.39 2.45 2.38
C GLU A 257 -30.68 3.94 2.41
N ALA A 258 -29.63 4.74 2.17
CA ALA A 258 -29.64 6.18 2.34
C ALA A 258 -30.61 6.84 1.35
N THR A 259 -31.89 6.82 1.69
CA THR A 259 -32.94 7.57 1.02
C THR A 259 -32.98 8.93 1.70
N HIS A 260 -32.53 9.96 0.97
CA HIS A 260 -32.72 11.39 1.19
C HIS A 260 -33.44 11.81 2.50
N ALA A 261 -32.68 12.23 3.51
CA ALA A 261 -33.19 13.16 4.53
C ALA A 261 -32.07 14.04 5.10
N ARG A 262 -32.22 15.33 4.80
CA ARG A 262 -31.48 16.50 5.25
C ARG A 262 -31.57 16.66 6.78
N GLY A 263 -30.46 16.76 7.50
CA GLY A 263 -30.49 17.16 8.91
C GLY A 263 -29.22 16.94 9.72
N ARG A 264 -28.29 17.91 9.64
CA ARG A 264 -27.45 18.43 10.74
C ARG A 264 -27.39 17.55 12.01
N THR A 265 -26.24 16.91 12.30
CA THR A 265 -25.56 16.94 13.63
C THR A 265 -24.14 16.40 13.50
N THR A 266 -23.19 17.23 13.89
CA THR A 266 -21.74 17.04 13.94
C THR A 266 -21.27 16.26 15.19
N ASN A 267 -20.16 15.53 15.04
CA ASN A 267 -19.18 15.20 16.09
C ASN A 267 -19.65 14.42 17.35
N ARG A 268 -20.12 13.18 17.20
CA ARG A 268 -20.13 12.23 18.34
C ARG A 268 -20.26 10.76 17.91
N LEU A 269 -19.20 10.16 17.33
CA LEU A 269 -19.12 8.69 17.25
C LEU A 269 -17.68 8.16 17.09
N VAL A 270 -16.74 8.76 17.82
CA VAL A 270 -15.43 8.15 18.09
C VAL A 270 -15.40 7.93 19.59
N ASN A 271 -15.98 6.82 20.05
CA ASN A 271 -15.83 6.20 21.37
C ASN A 271 -16.88 5.08 21.48
N CYS A 272 -16.64 3.95 20.82
CA CYS A 272 -17.30 2.67 21.11
C CYS A 272 -16.35 1.55 20.66
N VAL A 273 -15.20 1.45 21.30
CA VAL A 273 -14.51 0.17 21.44
C VAL A 273 -14.94 -0.36 22.80
N PRO A 274 -15.64 -1.51 22.91
CA PRO A 274 -15.84 -2.13 24.21
C PRO A 274 -14.47 -2.61 24.70
N GLU A 275 -14.03 -2.10 25.85
CA GLU A 275 -12.99 -2.73 26.65
C GLU A 275 -13.44 -4.17 26.94
N ALA A 276 -12.86 -5.13 26.24
CA ALA A 276 -12.91 -6.53 26.64
C ALA A 276 -12.07 -6.66 27.92
N SER A 277 -12.72 -6.46 29.06
CA SER A 277 -12.21 -6.77 30.39
C SER A 277 -11.76 -8.22 30.41
N ILE A 278 -10.45 -8.43 30.49
CA ILE A 278 -9.85 -9.72 30.82
C ILE A 278 -10.23 -10.01 32.28
N LYS A 279 -11.36 -10.68 32.50
CA LYS A 279 -11.72 -11.23 33.80
C LYS A 279 -10.87 -12.48 34.06
N ARG A 280 -10.02 -12.39 35.09
CA ARG A 280 -9.38 -13.53 35.76
C ARG A 280 -10.47 -14.49 36.26
N PRO A 281 -10.36 -15.82 36.09
CA PRO A 281 -11.36 -16.75 36.60
C PRO A 281 -11.32 -16.80 38.14
N GLU A 282 -12.49 -16.68 38.78
CA GLU A 282 -12.67 -16.91 40.21
C GLU A 282 -12.67 -18.42 40.53
N PRO A 283 -12.20 -18.82 41.73
CA PRO A 283 -12.13 -20.23 42.11
C PRO A 283 -13.52 -20.80 42.39
N VAL A 284 -13.73 -22.02 41.89
CA VAL A 284 -14.95 -22.83 42.03
C VAL A 284 -15.27 -23.06 43.51
N CYS A 285 -16.42 -22.58 43.98
CA CYS A 285 -17.01 -22.96 45.26
C CYS A 285 -17.40 -24.44 45.25
N ARG A 286 -16.98 -25.19 46.28
CA ARG A 286 -17.41 -26.57 46.54
C ARG A 286 -18.89 -26.61 46.98
N PRO A 287 -19.64 -27.67 46.64
CA PRO A 287 -21.04 -27.80 47.02
C PRO A 287 -21.21 -28.21 48.51
N PRO A 288 -22.42 -28.07 49.07
CA PRO A 288 -22.71 -28.21 50.49
C PRO A 288 -23.21 -29.62 50.84
N ASP A 289 -22.70 -30.20 51.93
CA ASP A 289 -23.31 -31.33 52.64
C ASP A 289 -23.16 -31.03 54.15
N MET A 290 -24.24 -30.66 54.86
CA MET A 290 -25.17 -31.54 55.60
C MET A 290 -24.52 -32.40 56.71
N VAL A 291 -24.55 -31.85 57.93
CA VAL A 291 -25.00 -32.39 59.25
C VAL A 291 -24.19 -31.73 60.37
#